data_AF-A0A4S4G1A3-F1
#
_entry.id   AF-A0A4S4G1A3-F1
#
_cell.length_a   1.000
_cell.length_b   1.000
_cell.length_c   1.000
_cell.angle_alpha   90.00
_cell.angle_beta   90.00
_cell.angle_gamma   90.00
#
_symmetry.space_group_name_H-M   'P 1'
#
loop_
_entity.id
_entity.type
_entity.pdbx_description
1 polymer ?
#
loop_
_entity_poly.entity_id
_entity_poly.type
_entity_poly.pdbx_seq_one_letter_code
_entity_poly.pdbx_strand_id
1 'polypeptide(L)'
;MNLTFKGFLRLHCRELTGLKTDNLRKLRDSVATSMPAAAEALMVFAAVQGKARYLAAISEGTWMERSYAQMADCLDDPEEVSFFLQSAEAPPRYRAVWSAYIAKRYAIAGERLVIAGMREKTLQAMKGRDVTVYRLCKDLGLNKGNIYAFLGKGDDTKVSQGTARRILEYACKAS
;
A
#
# COMPACT_ATOMS: atom_id res chain seq x y z
N MET A 1 9.57 4.59 0.21
CA MET A 1 8.32 5.23 -0.26
C MET A 1 7.19 4.92 0.72
N ASN A 2 6.62 5.90 1.42
CA ASN A 2 5.45 5.67 2.29
C ASN A 2 4.20 5.43 1.43
N LEU A 3 3.37 4.45 1.81
CA LEU A 3 2.09 4.21 1.13
C LEU A 3 1.18 5.41 1.37
N THR A 4 0.86 6.14 0.30
CA THR A 4 -0.09 7.26 0.37
C THR A 4 -1.52 6.74 0.32
N PHE A 5 -2.48 7.52 0.81
CA PHE A 5 -3.89 7.11 0.82
C PHE A 5 -4.43 6.88 -0.61
N LYS A 6 -4.16 7.81 -1.52
CA LYS A 6 -4.48 7.65 -2.95
C LYS A 6 -3.80 6.43 -3.58
N GLY A 7 -2.54 6.16 -3.22
CA GLY A 7 -1.81 4.99 -3.69
C GLY A 7 -2.42 3.67 -3.19
N PHE A 8 -2.85 3.64 -1.93
CA PHE A 8 -3.60 2.53 -1.35
C PHE A 8 -4.93 2.31 -2.09
N LEU A 9 -5.76 3.34 -2.23
CA LEU A 9 -7.07 3.24 -2.87
C LEU A 9 -6.97 2.72 -4.30
N ARG A 10 -5.97 3.18 -5.05
CA ARG A 10 -5.67 2.68 -6.40
C ARG A 10 -5.44 1.16 -6.38
N LEU A 11 -4.54 0.69 -5.52
CA LEU A 11 -4.22 -0.74 -5.44
C LEU A 11 -5.41 -1.55 -4.92
N HIS A 12 -6.13 -1.01 -3.94
CA HIS A 12 -7.28 -1.66 -3.31
C HIS A 12 -8.45 -1.82 -4.28
N CYS A 13 -8.75 -0.80 -5.10
CA CYS A 13 -9.76 -0.92 -6.16
C CYS A 13 -9.39 -2.01 -7.18
N ARG A 14 -8.11 -2.07 -7.59
CA ARG A 14 -7.63 -3.10 -8.52
C ARG A 14 -7.70 -4.50 -7.92
N GLU A 15 -7.40 -4.64 -6.64
CA GLU A 15 -7.48 -5.90 -5.91
C GLU A 15 -8.94 -6.39 -5.81
N LEU A 16 -9.86 -5.52 -5.37
CA LEU A 16 -11.27 -5.89 -5.20
C LEU A 16 -12.00 -6.14 -6.53
N THR A 17 -11.61 -5.46 -7.61
CA THR A 17 -12.23 -5.63 -8.93
C THR A 17 -11.51 -6.66 -9.81
N GLY A 18 -10.29 -7.05 -9.47
CA GLY A 18 -9.40 -7.84 -10.34
C GLY A 18 -8.89 -7.09 -11.58
N LEU A 19 -9.26 -5.81 -11.78
CA LEU A 19 -8.91 -5.05 -12.96
C LEU A 19 -7.57 -4.33 -12.81
N LYS A 20 -6.75 -4.36 -13.86
CA LYS A 20 -5.47 -3.60 -13.92
C LYS A 20 -5.69 -2.21 -14.52
N THR A 21 -6.67 -1.45 -14.04
CA THR A 21 -7.02 -0.12 -14.54
C THR A 21 -7.41 0.85 -13.44
N ASP A 22 -7.26 2.14 -13.70
CA ASP A 22 -7.73 3.24 -12.84
C ASP A 22 -8.91 3.99 -13.48
N ASN A 23 -9.39 3.52 -14.64
CA ASN A 23 -10.49 4.16 -15.35
C ASN A 23 -11.80 3.98 -14.55
N LEU A 24 -12.32 5.09 -14.03
CA LEU A 24 -13.51 5.09 -13.16
C LEU A 24 -14.73 4.44 -13.83
N ARG A 25 -14.93 4.59 -15.14
CA ARG A 25 -16.06 3.95 -15.84
C ARG A 25 -15.91 2.43 -15.85
N LYS A 26 -14.73 1.91 -16.22
CA LYS A 26 -14.46 0.46 -16.21
C LYS A 26 -14.59 -0.14 -14.80
N LEU A 27 -14.07 0.57 -13.79
CA LEU A 27 -14.22 0.15 -12.40
C LEU A 27 -15.70 0.17 -11.97
N ARG A 28 -16.43 1.25 -12.27
CA ARG A 28 -17.88 1.38 -12.00
C ARG A 28 -18.68 0.24 -12.62
N ASP A 29 -18.43 -0.07 -13.89
CA ASP A 29 -19.15 -1.14 -14.61
C ASP A 29 -18.93 -2.51 -13.93
N SER A 30 -17.70 -2.80 -13.47
CA SER A 30 -17.40 -4.02 -12.70
C SER A 30 -18.10 -4.03 -11.34
N VAL A 31 -18.05 -2.92 -10.60
CA VAL A 31 -18.71 -2.83 -9.28
C VAL A 31 -20.23 -2.94 -9.39
N ALA A 32 -20.82 -2.35 -10.42
CA ALA A 32 -22.25 -2.41 -10.68
C ALA A 32 -22.76 -3.84 -10.96
N THR A 33 -21.91 -4.71 -11.51
CA THR A 33 -22.33 -6.00 -12.08
C THR A 33 -21.81 -7.22 -11.33
N SER A 34 -20.56 -7.20 -10.89
CA SER A 34 -19.84 -8.40 -10.46
C SER A 34 -19.03 -8.23 -9.18
N MET A 35 -18.61 -7.00 -8.85
CA MET A 35 -17.69 -6.73 -7.74
C MET A 35 -18.24 -5.66 -6.77
N PRO A 36 -19.44 -5.85 -6.17
CA PRO A 36 -20.09 -4.84 -5.35
C PRO A 36 -19.31 -4.47 -4.08
N ALA A 37 -18.43 -5.34 -3.61
CA ALA A 37 -17.57 -5.09 -2.45
C ALA A 37 -16.59 -3.92 -2.64
N ALA A 38 -16.32 -3.50 -3.88
CA ALA A 38 -15.43 -2.38 -4.16
C ALA A 38 -16.13 -1.01 -4.21
N ALA A 39 -17.44 -0.94 -3.95
CA ALA A 39 -18.22 0.29 -4.12
C ALA A 39 -17.70 1.46 -3.27
N GLU A 40 -17.53 1.26 -1.96
CA GLU A 40 -17.03 2.32 -1.09
C GLU A 40 -15.59 2.71 -1.44
N ALA A 41 -14.73 1.72 -1.72
CA ALA A 41 -13.35 1.97 -2.12
C ALA A 41 -13.27 2.78 -3.42
N LEU A 42 -14.13 2.48 -4.40
CA LEU A 42 -14.20 3.20 -5.68
C LEU A 42 -14.69 4.64 -5.47
N MET A 43 -15.73 4.83 -4.64
CA MET A 43 -16.24 6.17 -4.34
C MET A 43 -15.19 7.04 -3.66
N VAL A 44 -14.52 6.52 -2.63
CA VAL A 44 -13.42 7.24 -1.98
C VAL A 44 -12.25 7.48 -2.93
N PHE A 45 -11.93 6.50 -3.80
CA PHE A 45 -10.89 6.67 -4.81
C PHE A 45 -11.21 7.80 -5.80
N ALA A 46 -12.47 7.94 -6.21
CA ALA A 46 -12.90 9.05 -7.04
C ALA A 46 -12.86 10.39 -6.27
N ALA A 47 -13.28 10.41 -5.00
CA ALA A 47 -13.28 11.60 -4.15
C ALA A 47 -11.88 12.19 -3.96
N VAL A 48 -10.87 11.38 -3.61
CA VAL A 48 -9.47 11.86 -3.48
C VAL A 48 -8.83 12.32 -4.80
N GLN A 49 -9.57 12.23 -5.92
CA GLN A 49 -9.19 12.75 -7.23
C GLN A 49 -10.02 13.97 -7.64
N GLY A 50 -10.93 14.47 -6.80
CA GLY A 50 -11.89 15.52 -7.16
C GLY A 50 -12.95 15.04 -8.16
N LYS A 51 -13.30 13.75 -8.13
CA LYS A 51 -14.18 13.10 -9.11
C LYS A 51 -15.38 12.39 -8.49
N ALA A 52 -15.72 12.71 -7.24
CA ALA A 52 -16.87 12.14 -6.53
C ALA A 52 -18.17 12.36 -7.31
N ARG A 53 -18.50 13.61 -7.65
CA ARG A 53 -19.69 13.97 -8.45
C ARG A 53 -19.68 13.33 -9.84
N TYR A 54 -18.52 13.29 -10.49
CA TYR A 54 -18.38 12.62 -11.79
C TYR A 54 -18.71 11.12 -11.70
N LEU A 55 -18.18 10.43 -10.69
CA LEU A 55 -18.48 9.01 -10.48
C LEU A 55 -19.97 8.79 -10.19
N ALA A 56 -20.58 9.65 -9.37
CA ALA A 56 -22.01 9.58 -9.08
C ALA A 56 -22.84 9.73 -10.36
N ALA A 57 -22.57 10.74 -11.19
CA ALA A 57 -23.26 10.97 -12.46
C ALA A 57 -23.15 9.78 -13.41
N ILE A 58 -21.95 9.20 -13.58
CA ILE A 58 -21.82 8.01 -14.44
C ILE A 58 -22.41 6.75 -13.81
N SER A 59 -22.85 6.77 -12.55
CA SER A 59 -23.45 5.63 -11.84
C SER A 59 -24.98 5.68 -11.77
N GLU A 60 -25.60 6.69 -12.38
CA GLU A 60 -27.04 6.75 -12.59
C GLU A 60 -27.56 5.49 -13.31
N GLY A 61 -28.72 4.99 -12.88
CA GLY A 61 -29.33 3.75 -13.34
C GLY A 61 -28.73 2.47 -12.74
N THR A 62 -27.74 2.57 -11.85
CA THR A 62 -27.18 1.41 -11.13
C THR A 62 -27.71 1.32 -9.70
N TRP A 63 -27.53 0.16 -9.05
CA TRP A 63 -27.92 -0.02 -7.65
C TRP A 63 -27.21 0.94 -6.68
N MET A 64 -26.08 1.54 -7.09
CA MET A 64 -25.27 2.46 -6.28
C MET A 64 -25.76 3.91 -6.33
N GLU A 65 -26.60 4.28 -7.30
CA GLU A 65 -26.94 5.67 -7.65
C GLU A 65 -27.22 6.54 -6.43
N ARG A 66 -28.21 6.16 -5.62
CA ARG A 66 -28.62 6.92 -4.44
C ARG A 66 -27.48 7.10 -3.43
N SER A 67 -26.72 6.03 -3.19
CA SER A 67 -25.61 6.06 -2.23
C SER A 67 -24.46 6.94 -2.72
N TYR A 68 -24.13 6.88 -4.01
CA TYR A 68 -23.06 7.68 -4.59
C TYR A 68 -23.44 9.15 -4.70
N ALA A 69 -24.70 9.48 -5.02
CA ALA A 69 -25.18 10.85 -5.02
C ALA A 69 -25.04 11.48 -3.62
N GLN A 70 -25.52 10.81 -2.57
CA GLN A 70 -25.39 11.28 -1.18
C GLN A 70 -23.92 11.46 -0.77
N MET A 71 -23.09 10.45 -1.08
CA MET A 71 -21.68 10.50 -0.71
C MET A 71 -20.87 11.48 -1.53
N ALA A 72 -21.32 11.87 -2.73
CA ALA A 72 -20.63 12.86 -3.55
C ALA A 72 -20.67 14.25 -2.92
N ASP A 73 -21.75 14.59 -2.22
CA ASP A 73 -21.84 15.86 -1.48
C ASP A 73 -20.96 15.85 -0.22
N CYS A 74 -20.92 14.73 0.51
CA CYS A 74 -20.07 14.59 1.71
C CYS A 74 -18.57 14.52 1.40
N LEU A 75 -18.20 14.13 0.17
CA LEU A 75 -16.81 13.89 -0.25
C LEU A 75 -16.37 14.83 -1.39
N ASP A 76 -16.98 16.01 -1.49
CA ASP A 76 -16.76 16.94 -2.60
C ASP A 76 -15.35 17.54 -2.57
N ASP A 77 -14.84 17.85 -1.38
CA ASP A 77 -13.48 18.36 -1.17
C ASP A 77 -12.47 17.20 -1.00
N PRO A 78 -11.53 17.00 -1.95
CA PRO A 78 -10.51 15.96 -1.86
C PRO A 78 -9.59 16.06 -0.63
N GLU A 79 -9.40 17.26 -0.08
CA GLU A 79 -8.52 17.50 1.07
C GLU A 79 -9.16 17.00 2.37
N GLU A 80 -10.49 17.11 2.47
CA GLU A 80 -11.26 16.74 3.66
C GLU A 80 -11.70 15.27 3.70
N VAL A 81 -11.59 14.53 2.58
CA VAL A 81 -12.01 13.12 2.51
C VAL A 81 -11.47 12.29 3.68
N SER A 82 -10.18 12.44 4.01
CA SER A 82 -9.57 11.65 5.07
C SER A 82 -10.12 12.00 6.46
N PHE A 83 -10.44 13.28 6.70
CA PHE A 83 -11.03 13.74 7.95
C PHE A 83 -12.46 13.21 8.08
N PHE A 84 -13.26 13.35 7.02
CA PHE A 84 -14.62 12.81 6.97
C PHE A 84 -14.67 11.30 7.28
N LEU A 85 -13.81 10.49 6.64
CA LEU A 85 -13.80 9.03 6.87
C LEU A 85 -13.42 8.61 8.30
N GLN A 86 -12.88 9.52 9.10
CA GLN A 86 -12.58 9.30 10.52
C GLN A 86 -13.71 9.78 11.45
N SER A 87 -14.65 10.56 10.94
CA SER A 87 -15.74 11.11 11.72
C SER A 87 -16.83 10.08 12.01
N ALA A 88 -17.66 10.34 13.02
CA ALA A 88 -18.83 9.52 13.31
C ALA A 88 -19.92 9.62 12.23
N GLU A 89 -19.91 10.69 11.44
CA GLU A 89 -20.88 10.98 10.38
C GLU A 89 -20.66 10.11 9.14
N ALA A 90 -19.42 9.70 8.87
CA ALA A 90 -19.12 8.79 7.76
C ALA A 90 -19.77 7.42 7.99
N PRO A 91 -20.47 6.84 7.00
CA PRO A 91 -21.08 5.52 7.16
C PRO A 91 -20.02 4.42 7.48
N PRO A 92 -20.36 3.39 8.27
CA PRO A 92 -19.40 2.37 8.72
C PRO A 92 -18.59 1.70 7.59
N ARG A 93 -19.21 1.44 6.44
CA ARG A 93 -18.55 0.84 5.26
C ARG A 93 -17.47 1.76 4.67
N TYR A 94 -17.68 3.07 4.70
CA TYR A 94 -16.70 4.06 4.26
C TYR A 94 -15.56 4.20 5.28
N ARG A 95 -15.86 4.22 6.57
CA ARG A 95 -14.83 4.20 7.63
C ARG A 95 -13.93 2.97 7.54
N ALA A 96 -14.49 1.81 7.16
CA ALA A 96 -13.71 0.59 6.96
C ALA A 96 -12.62 0.73 5.88
N VAL A 97 -12.86 1.55 4.83
CA VAL A 97 -11.84 1.84 3.81
C VAL A 97 -10.64 2.58 4.42
N TRP A 98 -10.91 3.55 5.31
CA TRP A 98 -9.84 4.24 6.04
C TRP A 98 -9.12 3.30 7.01
N SER A 99 -9.85 2.48 7.76
CA SER A 99 -9.25 1.47 8.65
C SER A 99 -8.35 0.49 7.89
N ALA A 100 -8.75 0.05 6.69
CA ALA A 100 -7.95 -0.81 5.84
C ALA A 100 -6.65 -0.12 5.37
N TYR A 101 -6.72 1.16 4.99
CA TYR A 101 -5.54 1.96 4.67
C TYR A 101 -4.57 2.05 5.85
N ILE A 102 -5.09 2.39 7.04
CA ILE A 102 -4.29 2.54 8.25
C ILE A 102 -3.63 1.20 8.63
N ALA A 103 -4.38 0.10 8.62
CA ALA A 103 -3.83 -1.23 8.88
C ALA A 103 -2.70 -1.58 7.90
N LYS A 104 -2.89 -1.33 6.59
CA LYS A 104 -1.86 -1.60 5.58
C LYS A 104 -0.63 -0.72 5.76
N ARG A 105 -0.82 0.57 6.09
CA ARG A 105 0.27 1.51 6.34
C ARG A 105 1.11 1.09 7.55
N TYR A 106 0.48 0.69 8.65
CA TYR A 106 1.18 0.19 9.83
C TYR A 106 1.87 -1.15 9.58
N ALA A 107 1.26 -2.06 8.82
CA ALA A 107 1.92 -3.32 8.46
C ALA A 107 3.22 -3.06 7.68
N ILE A 108 3.21 -2.14 6.72
CA ILE A 108 4.43 -1.75 5.96
C ILE A 108 5.47 -1.10 6.88
N ALA A 109 5.06 -0.25 7.82
CA ALA A 109 5.97 0.37 8.78
C ALA A 109 6.59 -0.68 9.71
N GLY A 110 5.80 -1.63 10.21
CA GLY A 110 6.27 -2.74 11.05
C GLY A 110 7.25 -3.65 10.30
N GLU A 111 6.95 -4.01 9.06
CA GLU A 111 7.87 -4.81 8.22
C GLU A 111 9.23 -4.10 8.06
N ARG A 112 9.23 -2.79 7.86
CA ARG A 112 10.46 -1.99 7.75
C ARG A 112 11.27 -1.97 9.04
N LEU A 113 10.62 -1.86 10.19
CA LEU A 113 11.32 -1.93 11.47
C LEU A 113 12.00 -3.29 11.65
N VAL A 114 11.34 -4.38 11.24
CA VAL A 114 11.92 -5.72 11.27
C VAL A 114 13.13 -5.82 10.32
N ILE A 115 13.03 -5.29 9.10
CA ILE A 115 14.13 -5.26 8.13
C ILE A 115 15.32 -4.43 8.66
N ALA A 116 15.06 -3.26 9.23
CA ALA A 116 16.07 -2.40 9.83
C ALA A 116 16.80 -3.11 10.99
N GLY A 117 16.07 -3.81 11.86
CA GLY A 117 16.67 -4.61 12.93
C GLY A 117 17.53 -5.78 12.41
N MET A 118 17.11 -6.43 11.32
CA MET A 118 17.94 -7.45 10.65
C MET A 118 19.21 -6.85 10.05
N ARG A 119 19.13 -5.64 9.48
CA ARG A 119 20.28 -4.91 8.96
C ARG A 119 21.32 -4.66 10.05
N GLU A 120 20.88 -4.13 11.19
CA GLU A 120 21.77 -3.83 12.30
C GLU A 120 22.49 -5.08 12.80
N LYS A 121 21.75 -6.17 13.03
CA LYS A 121 22.33 -7.47 13.42
C LYS A 121 23.29 -8.02 12.37
N THR A 122 22.98 -7.85 11.09
CA THR A 122 23.86 -8.26 9.99
C THR A 122 25.18 -7.50 10.04
N LEU A 123 25.13 -6.16 10.16
CA LEU A 123 26.32 -5.33 10.25
C LEU A 123 27.16 -5.67 11.48
N GLN A 124 26.52 -5.96 12.62
CA GLN A 124 27.20 -6.44 13.82
C GLN A 124 27.88 -7.79 13.59
N ALA A 125 27.18 -8.75 12.98
CA ALA A 125 27.75 -10.07 12.67
C ALA A 125 28.92 -9.99 11.68
N MET A 126 28.91 -9.04 10.74
CA MET A 126 30.01 -8.84 9.80
C MET A 126 31.24 -8.15 10.43
N LYS A 127 31.08 -7.42 11.54
CA LYS A 127 32.21 -6.74 12.22
C LYS A 127 33.21 -7.77 12.74
N GLY A 128 34.48 -7.59 12.40
CA GLY A 128 35.57 -8.47 12.84
C GLY A 128 35.62 -9.82 12.13
N ARG A 129 34.86 -10.02 11.04
CA ARG A 129 34.86 -11.25 10.22
C ARG A 129 35.27 -10.96 8.78
N ASP A 130 35.75 -11.97 8.06
CA ASP A 130 36.09 -11.89 6.62
C ASP A 130 34.85 -12.03 5.71
N VAL A 131 33.77 -11.34 6.08
CA VAL A 131 32.53 -11.32 5.31
C VAL A 131 32.34 -9.95 4.70
N THR A 132 32.64 -9.84 3.40
CA THR A 132 32.40 -8.61 2.64
C THR A 132 31.01 -8.60 2.01
N VAL A 133 30.45 -7.39 1.82
CA VAL A 133 29.20 -7.20 1.07
C VAL A 133 29.29 -7.84 -0.33
N TYR A 134 30.45 -7.75 -0.97
CA TYR A 134 30.71 -8.37 -2.26
C TYR A 134 30.57 -9.89 -2.22
N ARG A 135 31.24 -10.56 -1.28
CA ARG A 135 31.20 -12.03 -1.12
C ARG A 135 29.78 -12.50 -0.82
N LEU A 136 29.11 -11.82 0.11
CA LEU A 136 27.71 -12.08 0.44
C LEU A 136 26.80 -11.97 -0.80
N CYS A 137 26.96 -10.93 -1.62
CA CYS A 137 26.16 -10.78 -2.84
C CYS A 137 26.44 -11.92 -3.84
N LYS A 138 27.71 -12.31 -4.00
CA LYS A 138 28.12 -13.39 -4.90
C LYS A 138 27.53 -14.73 -4.45
N ASP A 139 27.69 -15.06 -3.18
CA ASP A 139 27.33 -16.38 -2.65
C ASP A 139 25.81 -16.57 -2.53
N LEU A 140 25.06 -15.47 -2.30
CA LEU A 140 23.60 -15.49 -2.23
C LEU A 140 22.88 -15.16 -3.56
N GLY A 141 23.63 -14.82 -4.61
CA GLY A 141 23.08 -14.41 -5.91
C GLY A 141 22.25 -13.12 -5.85
N LEU A 142 22.66 -12.14 -5.02
CA LEU A 142 21.90 -10.92 -4.77
C LEU A 142 22.34 -9.75 -5.65
N ASN A 143 21.41 -8.84 -5.94
CA ASN A 143 21.71 -7.61 -6.67
C ASN A 143 22.59 -6.69 -5.80
N LYS A 144 23.85 -6.49 -6.24
CA LYS A 144 24.84 -5.68 -5.53
C LYS A 144 24.32 -4.28 -5.20
N GLY A 145 23.72 -3.58 -6.16
CA GLY A 145 23.20 -2.23 -5.97
C GLY A 145 22.18 -2.14 -4.85
N ASN A 146 21.23 -3.08 -4.80
CA ASN A 146 20.24 -3.15 -3.74
C ASN A 146 20.88 -3.44 -2.37
N ILE A 147 21.86 -4.34 -2.30
CA ILE A 147 22.51 -4.69 -1.03
C ILE A 147 23.41 -3.56 -0.52
N TYR A 148 24.14 -2.87 -1.40
CA TYR A 148 24.92 -1.68 -1.01
C TYR A 148 24.01 -0.55 -0.52
N ALA A 149 22.86 -0.34 -1.14
CA ALA A 149 21.88 0.63 -0.68
C ALA A 149 21.28 0.21 0.68
N PHE A 150 20.95 -1.07 0.85
CA PHE A 150 20.43 -1.61 2.11
C PHE A 150 21.48 -1.54 3.24
N LEU A 151 22.56 -2.32 3.16
CA LEU A 151 23.55 -2.43 4.24
C LEU A 151 24.34 -1.13 4.43
N GLY A 152 24.76 -0.49 3.34
CA GLY A 152 25.64 0.68 3.39
C GLY A 152 24.93 2.01 3.61
N LYS A 153 23.75 2.21 2.99
CA LYS A 153 23.00 3.47 3.06
C LYS A 153 21.78 3.42 3.98
N GLY A 154 21.41 2.25 4.49
CA GLY A 154 20.22 2.07 5.31
C GLY A 154 18.90 2.18 4.57
N ASP A 155 18.90 1.94 3.25
CA ASP A 155 17.68 1.94 2.45
C ASP A 155 16.95 0.60 2.58
N ASP A 156 16.13 0.48 3.62
CA ASP A 156 15.34 -0.72 3.94
C ASP A 156 14.25 -1.04 2.90
N THR A 157 14.07 -0.18 1.88
CA THR A 157 13.11 -0.43 0.79
C THR A 157 13.70 -1.29 -0.34
N LYS A 158 15.01 -1.54 -0.32
CA LYS A 158 15.73 -2.23 -1.41
C LYS A 158 15.76 -3.75 -1.28
N VAL A 159 15.33 -4.27 -0.15
CA VAL A 159 15.28 -5.70 0.14
C VAL A 159 13.92 -6.07 0.72
N SER A 160 13.48 -7.29 0.47
CA SER A 160 12.34 -7.87 1.19
C SER A 160 12.78 -8.38 2.57
N GLN A 161 11.83 -8.60 3.48
CA GLN A 161 12.10 -9.25 4.76
C GLN A 161 12.80 -10.63 4.59
N GLY A 162 12.38 -11.41 3.58
CA GLY A 162 13.01 -12.71 3.27
C GLY A 162 14.46 -12.57 2.83
N THR A 163 14.76 -11.57 1.99
CA THR A 163 16.14 -11.27 1.60
C THR A 163 16.96 -10.80 2.80
N ALA A 164 16.45 -9.87 3.62
CA ALA A 164 17.12 -9.42 4.83
C ALA A 164 17.44 -10.58 5.79
N ARG A 165 16.51 -11.53 5.95
CA ARG A 165 16.71 -12.76 6.75
C ARG A 165 17.84 -13.63 6.19
N ARG A 166 17.85 -13.91 4.89
CA ARG A 166 18.90 -14.71 4.22
C ARG A 166 20.29 -14.09 4.40
N ILE A 167 20.38 -12.77 4.30
CA ILE A 167 21.63 -12.01 4.49
C ILE A 167 22.13 -12.17 5.93
N LEU A 168 21.24 -11.98 6.92
CA LEU A 168 21.57 -12.14 8.34
C LEU A 168 22.04 -13.56 8.65
N GLU A 169 21.31 -14.57 8.19
CA GLU A 169 21.67 -15.98 8.39
C GLU A 169 23.04 -16.30 7.79
N TYR A 170 23.35 -15.77 6.60
CA TYR A 170 24.65 -15.94 5.98
C TYR A 170 25.76 -15.29 6.81
N ALA A 171 25.57 -14.04 7.26
CA ALA A 171 26.54 -13.34 8.09
C ALA A 171 26.80 -14.04 9.44
N CYS A 172 25.75 -14.64 10.02
CA CYS A 172 25.84 -15.42 11.25
C CYS A 172 26.40 -16.83 11.05
N LYS A 173 26.29 -17.45 9.87
CA LYS A 173 26.85 -18.80 9.60
C LYS A 173 28.31 -18.77 9.18
N ALA A 174 28.80 -17.63 8.73
CA ALA A 174 30.21 -17.40 8.45
C ALA A 174 31.05 -17.18 9.73
N SER A 175 30.50 -17.49 10.91
CA SER A 175 31.27 -17.68 12.17
C SER A 175 31.64 -19.14 12.38
#